data_AF-A0A6P1BWQ6-F1
#
_entry.id   AF-A0A6P1BWQ6-F1
#
_cell.length_a   1.000
_cell.length_b   1.000
_cell.length_c   1.000
_cell.angle_alpha   90.00
_cell.angle_beta   90.00
_cell.angle_gamma   90.00
#
_symmetry.space_group_name_H-M   'P 1'
#
loop_
_entity.id
_entity.type
_entity.pdbx_description
1 polymer ?
#
loop_
_entity_poly.entity_id
_entity_poly.type
_entity_poly.pdbx_seq_one_letter_code
_entity_poly.pdbx_strand_id
1 'polypeptide(L)'
;AYERFVARFPYFTTVDQARAIRDVLDDLASGHPMDRVVCGDVGFGKTEVALRAAAAVALSGKQVAIVVPTTVLARQHVATFRKRFAPLGIEVGSLSRATSAQELRETKEGLRSGKMKVVVGTHAIASKDVKFAKLSLVVVDEEQHFGAAEKAKLSGLAKGVHTLWMSATPIPRTLAAGLAGVRDLSVIASPPVHRLPVVTKTAPLSDAAIAAALLREQRRHGQSFLICPRIQDLEPMLARVQAVAPELRIVCLHGKLPADELDDRMMSFVEGEADVLLATNIVESGLDIPRANTIVVCWPEKFGLAQLHQLRGRVGRGGTRAFAYLLTESSSEQSGKRLAVLEEFSRPGAGFAISERDLDLRGAGDLLSEQQSGHVQVFGPVLYSHLLKQASEKTNDRAADLWVPDLNLPLADLLPKSYVQSESMRLEIYGRAARCRSEDDLEDLEEETSRRFGKLPPAARDFFAAARLRIDCKRRGIVRLDVGPEAVAATFLPGRLPKSRARSLQRDGDRVFYSDKTQEPPFERIDDLLDILDE
;
A
#
# COMPACT_ATOMS: atom_id res chain seq x y z
N ALA A 1 -3.36 -29.22 -15.39
CA ALA A 1 -2.54 -28.22 -16.12
C ALA A 1 -1.96 -27.17 -15.19
N TYR A 2 -2.77 -26.55 -14.32
CA TYR A 2 -2.32 -25.56 -13.35
C TYR A 2 -1.16 -26.03 -12.45
N GLU A 3 -1.26 -27.22 -11.85
CA GLU A 3 -0.16 -27.80 -11.05
C GLU A 3 1.15 -27.95 -11.83
N ARG A 4 1.10 -28.27 -13.13
CA ARG A 4 2.30 -28.35 -13.97
C ARG A 4 2.92 -26.98 -14.21
N PHE A 5 2.13 -25.90 -14.20
CA PHE A 5 2.64 -24.53 -14.26
C PHE A 5 3.34 -24.14 -12.95
N VAL A 6 2.71 -24.47 -11.83
CA VAL A 6 3.22 -24.19 -10.48
C VAL A 6 4.54 -24.93 -10.24
N ALA A 7 4.62 -26.21 -10.58
CA ALA A 7 5.81 -27.05 -10.39
C ALA A 7 7.04 -26.59 -11.21
N ARG A 8 6.87 -25.73 -12.22
CA ARG A 8 7.96 -25.17 -13.02
C ARG A 8 8.60 -23.93 -12.39
N PHE A 9 8.02 -23.39 -11.31
CA PHE A 9 8.65 -22.32 -10.56
C PHE A 9 9.84 -22.89 -9.77
N PRO A 10 11.09 -22.43 -10.03
CA PRO A 10 12.28 -23.06 -9.47
C PRO A 10 12.57 -22.68 -8.01
N TYR A 11 11.70 -21.87 -7.38
CA TYR A 11 11.88 -21.37 -6.02
C TYR A 11 10.73 -21.80 -5.11
N PHE A 12 11.01 -21.92 -3.82
CA PHE A 12 9.95 -22.10 -2.82
C PHE A 12 9.27 -20.77 -2.52
N THR A 13 7.94 -20.80 -2.42
CA THR A 13 7.17 -19.62 -2.00
C THR A 13 7.35 -19.36 -0.51
N THR A 14 7.47 -18.10 -0.11
CA THR A 14 7.40 -17.71 1.31
C THR A 14 5.99 -17.93 1.87
N VAL A 15 5.84 -17.90 3.20
CA VAL A 15 4.51 -18.03 3.86
C VAL A 15 3.56 -16.93 3.37
N ASP A 16 4.05 -15.69 3.27
CA ASP A 16 3.23 -14.56 2.82
C ASP A 16 2.90 -14.64 1.33
N GLN A 17 3.84 -15.09 0.48
CA GLN A 17 3.56 -15.36 -0.94
C GLN A 17 2.51 -16.44 -1.10
N ALA A 18 2.63 -17.56 -0.37
CA ALA A 18 1.68 -18.65 -0.43
C ALA A 18 0.28 -18.21 0.03
N ARG A 19 0.19 -17.36 1.06
CA ARG A 19 -1.06 -16.73 1.49
C ARG A 19 -1.64 -15.84 0.39
N ALA A 20 -0.86 -14.88 -0.14
CA ALA A 20 -1.31 -13.99 -1.20
C ALA A 20 -1.77 -14.75 -2.46
N ILE A 21 -1.10 -15.85 -2.82
CA ILE A 21 -1.53 -16.71 -3.93
C ILE A 21 -2.88 -17.36 -3.63
N ARG A 22 -3.09 -17.90 -2.42
CA ARG A 22 -4.38 -18.50 -2.03
C ARG A 22 -5.49 -17.45 -2.06
N ASP A 23 -5.29 -16.31 -1.41
CA ASP A 23 -6.28 -15.22 -1.37
C ASP A 23 -6.75 -14.82 -2.79
N VAL A 24 -5.79 -14.66 -3.72
CA VAL A 24 -6.10 -14.33 -5.12
C VAL A 24 -6.87 -15.45 -5.83
N LEU A 25 -6.52 -16.71 -5.59
CA LEU A 25 -7.20 -17.84 -6.22
C LEU A 25 -8.62 -18.04 -5.66
N ASP A 26 -8.80 -17.83 -4.35
CA ASP A 26 -10.10 -17.91 -3.68
C ASP A 26 -11.02 -16.80 -4.19
N ASP A 27 -10.52 -15.56 -4.33
CA ASP A 27 -11.28 -14.46 -4.90
C ASP A 27 -11.66 -14.71 -6.36
N LEU A 28 -10.77 -15.28 -7.17
CA LEU A 28 -11.06 -15.69 -8.56
C LEU A 28 -12.16 -16.76 -8.62
N ALA A 29 -12.30 -17.59 -7.59
CA ALA A 29 -13.32 -18.64 -7.49
C ALA A 29 -14.62 -18.17 -6.81
N SER A 30 -14.63 -17.01 -6.15
CA SER A 30 -15.73 -16.51 -5.31
C SER A 30 -17.06 -16.21 -6.03
N GLY A 31 -17.06 -16.19 -7.37
CA GLY A 31 -18.22 -15.82 -8.18
C GLY A 31 -18.47 -14.31 -8.30
N HIS A 32 -17.67 -13.47 -7.64
CA HIS A 32 -17.76 -12.01 -7.69
C HIS A 32 -16.47 -11.42 -8.30
N PRO A 33 -16.54 -10.26 -9.00
CA PRO A 33 -15.33 -9.58 -9.49
C PRO A 33 -14.40 -9.22 -8.32
N MET A 34 -13.16 -9.69 -8.40
CA MET A 34 -12.10 -9.40 -7.43
C MET A 34 -11.60 -7.96 -7.61
N ASP A 35 -11.35 -7.22 -6.53
CA ASP A 35 -10.58 -5.97 -6.53
C ASP A 35 -9.53 -6.03 -5.41
N ARG A 36 -8.40 -6.69 -5.69
CA ARG A 36 -7.35 -6.97 -4.70
C ARG A 36 -6.06 -6.22 -4.99
N VAL A 37 -5.40 -5.75 -3.93
CA VAL A 37 -4.06 -5.17 -3.98
C VAL A 37 -3.06 -6.11 -3.31
N VAL A 38 -1.98 -6.46 -4.02
CA VAL A 38 -0.84 -7.19 -3.50
C VAL A 38 0.32 -6.23 -3.29
N CYS A 39 0.65 -5.97 -2.04
CA CYS A 39 1.75 -5.10 -1.63
C CYS A 39 2.94 -5.93 -1.20
N GLY A 40 4.14 -5.55 -1.62
CA GLY A 40 5.37 -6.19 -1.17
C GLY A 40 6.59 -5.53 -1.77
N ASP A 41 7.71 -5.53 -1.04
CA ASP A 41 8.95 -4.91 -1.51
C ASP A 41 9.41 -5.50 -2.85
N VAL A 42 10.22 -4.74 -3.57
CA VAL A 42 10.71 -5.15 -4.88
C VAL A 42 11.50 -6.44 -4.76
N GLY A 43 11.19 -7.42 -5.61
CA GLY A 43 11.79 -8.75 -5.58
C GLY A 43 11.11 -9.74 -4.61
N PHE A 44 10.04 -9.36 -3.91
CA PHE A 44 9.30 -10.27 -3.01
C PHE A 44 8.31 -11.18 -3.74
N GLY A 45 8.49 -11.40 -5.05
CA GLY A 45 7.72 -12.39 -5.80
C GLY A 45 6.28 -12.02 -6.14
N LYS A 46 5.91 -10.73 -6.15
CA LYS A 46 4.59 -10.26 -6.62
C LYS A 46 4.27 -10.76 -8.04
N THR A 47 5.28 -10.75 -8.92
CA THR A 47 5.16 -11.27 -10.29
C THR A 47 4.76 -12.74 -10.31
N GLU A 48 5.17 -13.56 -9.33
CA GLU A 48 4.75 -14.96 -9.25
C GLU A 48 3.27 -15.08 -8.88
N VAL A 49 2.75 -14.19 -8.02
CA VAL A 49 1.32 -14.10 -7.71
C VAL A 49 0.52 -13.80 -8.98
N ALA A 50 0.93 -12.78 -9.75
CA ALA A 50 0.30 -12.44 -11.02
C ALA A 50 0.40 -13.55 -12.07
N LEU A 51 1.55 -14.21 -12.20
CA LEU A 51 1.75 -15.34 -13.12
C LEU A 51 0.77 -16.49 -12.82
N ARG A 52 0.59 -16.81 -11.53
CA ARG A 52 -0.34 -17.86 -11.08
C ARG A 52 -1.79 -17.46 -11.29
N ALA A 53 -2.17 -16.22 -10.99
CA ALA A 53 -3.51 -15.71 -11.29
C ALA A 53 -3.81 -15.75 -12.80
N ALA A 54 -2.87 -15.28 -13.62
CA ALA A 54 -2.98 -15.31 -15.07
C ALA A 54 -3.08 -16.74 -15.62
N ALA A 55 -2.32 -17.69 -15.07
CA ALA A 55 -2.39 -19.09 -15.47
C ALA A 55 -3.75 -19.72 -15.15
N ALA A 56 -4.30 -19.45 -13.95
CA ALA A 56 -5.63 -19.95 -13.56
C ALA A 56 -6.71 -19.47 -14.54
N VAL A 57 -6.69 -18.17 -14.89
CA VAL A 57 -7.68 -17.58 -15.80
C VAL A 57 -7.46 -18.03 -17.25
N ALA A 58 -6.22 -18.04 -17.75
CA ALA A 58 -5.93 -18.46 -19.12
C ALA A 58 -6.28 -19.95 -19.36
N LEU A 59 -6.01 -20.82 -18.39
CA LEU A 59 -6.36 -22.24 -18.46
C LEU A 59 -7.87 -22.50 -18.39
N SER A 60 -8.65 -21.55 -17.86
CA SER A 60 -10.12 -21.59 -17.93
C SER A 60 -10.69 -21.13 -19.29
N GLY A 61 -9.81 -20.78 -20.25
CA GLY A 61 -10.19 -20.35 -21.60
C GLY A 61 -10.52 -18.86 -21.73
N LYS A 62 -10.43 -18.11 -20.64
CA LYS A 62 -10.65 -16.65 -20.56
C LYS A 62 -9.34 -15.89 -20.86
N GLN A 63 -9.45 -14.57 -21.08
CA GLN A 63 -8.33 -13.70 -21.43
C GLN A 63 -7.84 -12.88 -20.23
N VAL A 64 -6.53 -12.62 -20.22
CA VAL A 64 -5.83 -11.87 -19.18
C VAL A 64 -5.06 -10.72 -19.80
N ALA A 65 -5.17 -9.53 -19.22
CA ALA A 65 -4.39 -8.36 -19.57
C ALA A 65 -3.45 -7.99 -18.42
N ILE A 66 -2.16 -7.85 -18.72
CA ILE A 66 -1.14 -7.37 -17.78
C ILE A 66 -0.70 -5.99 -18.24
N VAL A 67 -1.02 -4.99 -17.43
CA VAL A 67 -0.79 -3.57 -17.72
C VAL A 67 0.36 -3.08 -16.85
N VAL A 68 1.34 -2.45 -17.50
CA VAL A 68 2.54 -1.91 -16.85
C VAL A 68 2.83 -0.48 -17.33
N PRO A 69 3.51 0.36 -16.54
CA PRO A 69 3.60 1.80 -16.84
C PRO A 69 4.59 2.13 -17.95
N THR A 70 5.62 1.29 -18.18
CA THR A 70 6.70 1.59 -19.12
C THR A 70 6.90 0.48 -20.15
N THR A 71 7.42 0.84 -21.33
CA THR A 71 7.77 -0.10 -22.40
C THR A 71 8.82 -1.11 -21.93
N VAL A 72 9.75 -0.67 -21.08
CA VAL A 72 10.79 -1.52 -20.48
C VAL A 72 10.19 -2.62 -19.61
N LEU A 73 9.31 -2.26 -18.67
CA LEU A 73 8.59 -3.25 -17.87
C LEU A 73 7.73 -4.18 -18.75
N ALA A 74 7.13 -3.64 -19.82
CA ALA A 74 6.33 -4.45 -20.74
C ALA A 74 7.17 -5.54 -21.40
N ARG A 75 8.37 -5.22 -21.91
CA ARG A 75 9.28 -6.22 -22.48
C ARG A 75 9.75 -7.24 -21.43
N GLN A 76 10.09 -6.81 -20.22
CA GLN A 76 10.50 -7.71 -19.13
C GLN A 76 9.40 -8.71 -18.77
N HIS A 77 8.16 -8.24 -18.63
CA HIS A 77 7.01 -9.10 -18.38
C HIS A 77 6.68 -9.98 -19.59
N VAL A 78 6.71 -9.47 -20.83
CA VAL A 78 6.52 -10.29 -22.04
C VAL A 78 7.51 -11.45 -22.08
N ALA A 79 8.81 -11.19 -21.86
CA ALA A 79 9.84 -12.23 -21.86
C ALA A 79 9.59 -13.28 -20.77
N THR A 80 9.28 -12.83 -19.55
CA THR A 80 9.00 -13.71 -18.41
C THR A 80 7.75 -14.56 -18.63
N PHE A 81 6.66 -13.95 -19.10
CA PHE A 81 5.40 -14.63 -19.38
C PHE A 81 5.57 -15.61 -20.55
N ARG A 82 6.19 -15.22 -21.67
CA ARG A 82 6.48 -16.14 -22.78
C ARG A 82 7.25 -17.36 -22.31
N LYS A 83 8.32 -17.17 -21.53
CA LYS A 83 9.11 -18.29 -20.97
C LYS A 83 8.27 -19.21 -20.09
N ARG A 84 7.40 -18.67 -19.24
CA ARG A 84 6.57 -19.44 -18.30
C ARG A 84 5.40 -20.16 -18.98
N PHE A 85 4.79 -19.55 -20.00
CA PHE A 85 3.60 -20.07 -20.68
C PHE A 85 3.93 -20.92 -21.92
N ALA A 86 5.12 -20.79 -22.52
CA ALA A 86 5.52 -21.55 -23.71
C ALA A 86 5.31 -23.07 -23.58
N PRO A 87 5.68 -23.74 -22.47
CA PRO A 87 5.50 -25.18 -22.39
C PRO A 87 4.10 -25.59 -21.93
N LEU A 88 3.13 -24.66 -21.93
CA LEU A 88 1.68 -24.93 -21.91
C LEU A 88 1.03 -24.69 -23.29
N GLY A 89 1.80 -24.24 -24.29
CA GLY A 89 1.27 -23.88 -25.61
C GLY A 89 0.38 -22.63 -25.60
N ILE A 90 0.49 -21.79 -24.57
CA ILE A 90 -0.26 -20.53 -24.48
C ILE A 90 0.59 -19.40 -25.04
N GLU A 91 0.14 -18.81 -26.15
CA GLU A 91 0.76 -17.64 -26.76
C GLU A 91 0.55 -16.40 -25.88
N VAL A 92 1.59 -15.55 -25.79
CA VAL A 92 1.57 -14.29 -25.05
C VAL A 92 1.85 -13.14 -26.02
N GLY A 93 0.87 -12.25 -26.17
CA GLY A 93 0.94 -11.07 -27.02
C GLY A 93 1.62 -9.89 -26.31
N SER A 94 2.16 -8.97 -27.11
CA SER A 94 2.77 -7.72 -26.64
C SER A 94 2.01 -6.53 -27.22
N LEU A 95 1.66 -5.56 -26.39
CA LEU A 95 1.06 -4.28 -26.80
C LEU A 95 1.84 -3.12 -26.17
N SER A 96 2.96 -2.75 -26.78
CA SER A 96 3.81 -1.65 -26.34
C SER A 96 4.41 -0.91 -27.55
N ARG A 97 5.02 0.26 -27.32
CA ARG A 97 5.69 1.02 -28.39
C ARG A 97 6.82 0.23 -29.07
N ALA A 98 7.50 -0.63 -28.31
CA ALA A 98 8.57 -1.49 -28.83
C ALA A 98 8.06 -2.69 -29.65
N THR A 99 6.73 -2.87 -29.80
CA THR A 99 6.16 -4.00 -30.54
C THR A 99 6.14 -3.69 -32.04
N SER A 100 6.57 -4.65 -32.86
CA SER A 100 6.56 -4.47 -34.33
C SER A 100 5.14 -4.30 -34.87
N ALA A 101 4.98 -3.61 -36.01
CA ALA A 101 3.67 -3.38 -36.61
C ALA A 101 2.94 -4.69 -36.98
N GLN A 102 3.70 -5.73 -37.35
CA GLN A 102 3.16 -7.06 -37.64
C GLN A 102 2.62 -7.72 -36.35
N GLU A 103 3.45 -7.82 -35.32
CA GLU A 103 3.09 -8.44 -34.04
C GLU A 103 1.92 -7.70 -33.36
N LEU A 104 1.85 -6.38 -33.52
CA LEU A 104 0.74 -5.56 -33.05
C LEU A 104 -0.60 -5.96 -33.71
N ARG A 105 -0.59 -6.16 -35.04
CA ARG A 105 -1.78 -6.59 -35.80
C ARG A 105 -2.21 -8.00 -35.41
N GLU A 106 -1.26 -8.92 -35.33
CA GLU A 106 -1.50 -10.31 -34.92
C GLU A 106 -2.05 -10.39 -33.50
N THR A 107 -1.50 -9.60 -32.57
CA THR A 107 -1.97 -9.55 -31.18
C THR A 107 -3.41 -9.02 -31.11
N LYS A 108 -3.74 -7.94 -31.82
CA LYS A 108 -5.11 -7.38 -31.84
C LYS A 108 -6.12 -8.38 -32.41
N GLU A 109 -5.78 -9.05 -33.51
CA GLU A 109 -6.66 -10.06 -34.10
C GLU A 109 -6.80 -11.30 -33.21
N GLY A 110 -5.71 -11.73 -32.59
CA GLY A 110 -5.70 -12.82 -31.62
C GLY A 110 -6.55 -12.51 -30.38
N LEU A 111 -6.54 -11.27 -29.91
CA LEU A 111 -7.37 -10.82 -28.80
C LEU A 111 -8.85 -10.79 -29.16
N ARG A 112 -9.18 -10.29 -30.37
CA ARG A 112 -10.55 -10.20 -30.88
C ARG A 112 -11.17 -11.57 -31.12
N SER A 113 -10.42 -12.51 -31.69
CA SER A 113 -10.86 -13.90 -31.92
C SER A 113 -10.86 -14.76 -30.65
N GLY A 114 -10.17 -14.32 -29.59
CA GLY A 114 -10.02 -15.08 -28.36
C GLY A 114 -8.96 -16.19 -28.44
N LYS A 115 -8.20 -16.29 -29.53
CA LYS A 115 -7.04 -17.19 -29.67
C LYS A 115 -5.94 -16.81 -28.67
N MET A 116 -5.66 -15.50 -28.56
CA MET A 116 -4.68 -14.96 -27.62
C MET A 116 -5.28 -14.91 -26.22
N LYS A 117 -4.72 -15.69 -25.28
CA LYS A 117 -5.21 -15.76 -23.89
C LYS A 117 -4.55 -14.75 -22.96
N VAL A 118 -3.31 -14.36 -23.23
CA VAL A 118 -2.54 -13.47 -22.37
C VAL A 118 -1.94 -12.35 -23.20
N VAL A 119 -2.08 -11.11 -22.75
CA VAL A 119 -1.41 -9.95 -23.34
C VAL A 119 -0.72 -9.14 -22.25
N VAL A 120 0.49 -8.69 -22.54
CA VAL A 120 1.26 -7.77 -21.69
C VAL A 120 1.46 -6.48 -22.47
N GLY A 121 1.31 -5.33 -21.84
CA GLY A 121 1.41 -4.06 -22.54
C GLY A 121 1.30 -2.84 -21.64
N THR A 122 1.49 -1.68 -22.24
CA THR A 122 1.35 -0.39 -21.54
C THR A 122 -0.12 0.02 -21.47
N HIS A 123 -0.41 1.28 -21.10
CA HIS A 123 -1.77 1.84 -21.15
C HIS A 123 -2.44 1.70 -22.54
N ALA A 124 -1.65 1.42 -23.60
CA ALA A 124 -2.15 1.09 -24.93
C ALA A 124 -3.12 -0.09 -24.95
N ILE A 125 -3.08 -1.00 -23.96
CA ILE A 125 -4.07 -2.08 -23.83
C ILE A 125 -5.51 -1.55 -23.69
N ALA A 126 -5.69 -0.37 -23.07
CA ALA A 126 -7.00 0.23 -22.85
C ALA A 126 -7.47 1.13 -24.02
N SER A 127 -6.79 1.08 -25.17
CA SER A 127 -7.17 1.87 -26.34
C SER A 127 -8.43 1.30 -27.03
N LYS A 128 -9.19 2.16 -27.72
CA LYS A 128 -10.50 1.79 -28.30
C LYS A 128 -10.43 0.71 -29.38
N ASP A 129 -9.28 0.60 -30.02
CA ASP A 129 -8.94 -0.35 -31.08
C ASP A 129 -8.54 -1.74 -30.57
N VAL A 130 -8.36 -1.91 -29.25
CA VAL A 130 -8.14 -3.23 -28.64
C VAL A 130 -9.50 -3.79 -28.19
N LYS A 131 -9.87 -4.95 -28.73
CA LYS A 131 -11.12 -5.65 -28.42
C LYS A 131 -10.81 -7.04 -27.91
N PHE A 132 -11.32 -7.36 -26.72
CA PHE A 132 -11.21 -8.67 -26.12
C PHE A 132 -12.48 -9.48 -26.39
N ALA A 133 -12.33 -10.77 -26.67
CA ALA A 133 -13.44 -11.70 -26.77
C ALA A 133 -14.04 -12.04 -25.38
N LYS A 134 -13.17 -12.35 -24.40
CA LYS A 134 -13.55 -12.80 -23.04
C LYS A 134 -12.51 -12.36 -22.00
N LEU A 135 -12.31 -11.05 -21.85
CA LEU A 135 -11.44 -10.52 -20.78
C LEU A 135 -12.03 -10.88 -19.41
N SER A 136 -11.22 -11.42 -18.51
CA SER A 136 -11.67 -11.82 -17.17
C SER A 136 -10.70 -11.47 -16.05
N LEU A 137 -9.46 -11.13 -16.35
CA LEU A 137 -8.52 -10.61 -15.36
C LEU A 137 -7.70 -9.47 -15.95
N VAL A 138 -7.61 -8.37 -15.21
CA VAL A 138 -6.68 -7.27 -15.43
C VAL A 138 -5.70 -7.24 -14.26
N VAL A 139 -4.41 -7.35 -14.57
CA VAL A 139 -3.33 -7.16 -13.60
C VAL A 139 -2.68 -5.82 -13.89
N VAL A 140 -2.58 -4.94 -12.89
CA VAL A 140 -1.90 -3.65 -13.01
C VAL A 140 -0.67 -3.66 -12.10
N ASP A 141 0.51 -3.58 -12.69
CA ASP A 141 1.78 -3.53 -11.96
C ASP A 141 2.28 -2.10 -11.80
N GLU A 142 2.90 -1.80 -10.66
CA GLU A 142 3.44 -0.47 -10.30
C GLU A 142 2.42 0.68 -10.50
N GLU A 143 1.24 0.52 -9.90
CA GLU A 143 0.10 1.45 -10.00
C GLU A 143 0.47 2.94 -9.78
N GLN A 144 1.46 3.21 -8.92
CA GLN A 144 1.88 4.57 -8.57
C GLN A 144 2.42 5.39 -9.75
N HIS A 145 2.85 4.73 -10.84
CA HIS A 145 3.39 5.41 -12.01
C HIS A 145 2.34 5.78 -13.06
N PHE A 146 1.09 5.36 -12.89
CA PHE A 146 0.02 5.73 -13.82
C PHE A 146 -0.60 7.08 -13.47
N GLY A 147 -0.77 7.94 -14.48
CA GLY A 147 -1.45 9.22 -14.32
C GLY A 147 -2.97 9.06 -14.17
N ALA A 148 -3.66 10.11 -13.69
CA ALA A 148 -5.12 10.07 -13.48
C ALA A 148 -5.91 9.67 -14.74
N ALA A 149 -5.52 10.20 -15.91
CA ALA A 149 -6.16 9.88 -17.18
C ALA A 149 -5.96 8.41 -17.62
N GLU A 150 -4.80 7.83 -17.33
CA GLU A 150 -4.52 6.42 -17.61
C GLU A 150 -5.32 5.52 -16.67
N LYS A 151 -5.37 5.86 -15.37
CA LYS A 151 -6.18 5.15 -14.38
C LYS A 151 -7.66 5.15 -14.75
N ALA A 152 -8.22 6.26 -15.23
CA ALA A 152 -9.60 6.32 -15.68
C ALA A 152 -9.89 5.36 -16.84
N LYS A 153 -8.98 5.26 -17.83
CA LYS A 153 -9.10 4.30 -18.94
C LYS A 153 -9.01 2.85 -18.46
N LEU A 154 -8.10 2.57 -17.52
CA LEU A 154 -7.94 1.24 -16.93
C LEU A 154 -9.15 0.82 -16.11
N SER A 155 -9.74 1.74 -15.32
CA SER A 155 -11.00 1.48 -14.61
C SER A 155 -12.15 1.14 -15.56
N GLY A 156 -12.19 1.76 -16.74
CA GLY A 156 -13.16 1.40 -17.79
C GLY A 156 -12.98 -0.03 -18.30
N LEU A 157 -11.73 -0.46 -18.52
CA LEU A 157 -11.39 -1.82 -18.94
C LEU A 157 -11.66 -2.86 -17.85
N ALA A 158 -11.46 -2.49 -16.58
CA ALA A 158 -11.63 -3.33 -15.40
C ALA A 158 -13.10 -3.52 -14.95
N LYS A 159 -14.05 -2.79 -15.56
CA LYS A 159 -15.45 -2.81 -15.13
C LYS A 159 -16.07 -4.21 -15.31
N GLY A 160 -16.44 -4.85 -14.19
CA GLY A 160 -17.05 -6.18 -14.18
C GLY A 160 -16.05 -7.33 -14.40
N VAL A 161 -14.75 -7.06 -14.24
CA VAL A 161 -13.64 -7.99 -14.48
C VAL A 161 -12.82 -8.11 -13.20
N HIS A 162 -12.21 -9.27 -12.93
CA HIS A 162 -11.29 -9.40 -11.80
C HIS A 162 -10.09 -8.46 -11.99
N THR A 163 -9.72 -7.73 -10.95
CA THR A 163 -8.64 -6.74 -10.98
C THR A 163 -7.64 -7.03 -9.87
N LEU A 164 -6.37 -7.15 -10.25
CA LEU A 164 -5.24 -7.37 -9.35
C LEU A 164 -4.26 -6.21 -9.47
N TRP A 165 -4.10 -5.43 -8.42
CA TRP A 165 -3.14 -4.33 -8.35
C TRP A 165 -1.88 -4.79 -7.64
N MET A 166 -0.70 -4.48 -8.17
CA MET A 166 0.58 -4.78 -7.54
C MET A 166 1.36 -3.49 -7.31
N SER A 167 1.91 -3.32 -6.10
CA SER A 167 2.77 -2.17 -5.79
C SER A 167 3.94 -2.55 -4.87
N ALA A 168 5.08 -1.89 -5.07
CA ALA A 168 6.27 -2.01 -4.23
C ALA A 168 6.11 -1.34 -2.86
N THR A 169 5.34 -0.27 -2.81
CA THR A 169 5.13 0.56 -1.63
C THR A 169 3.65 0.79 -1.51
N PRO A 170 2.99 0.38 -0.42
CA PRO A 170 1.59 0.70 -0.26
C PRO A 170 1.48 2.23 -0.24
N ILE A 171 0.89 2.81 -1.29
CA ILE A 171 0.54 4.23 -1.28
C ILE A 171 -0.32 4.41 -0.02
N PRO A 172 -0.08 5.43 0.82
CA PRO A 172 -0.86 5.62 2.03
C PRO A 172 -2.37 5.58 1.81
N ARG A 173 -2.84 6.08 0.66
CA ARG A 173 -4.22 5.98 0.16
C ARG A 173 -4.68 4.54 -0.10
N THR A 174 -3.85 3.74 -0.78
CA THR A 174 -4.15 2.34 -1.10
C THR A 174 -4.11 1.46 0.14
N LEU A 175 -3.17 1.73 1.07
CA LEU A 175 -3.15 1.12 2.40
C LEU A 175 -4.42 1.49 3.18
N ALA A 176 -4.79 2.76 3.22
CA ALA A 176 -5.98 3.24 3.93
C ALA A 176 -7.27 2.66 3.36
N ALA A 177 -7.38 2.53 2.03
CA ALA A 177 -8.52 1.88 1.37
C ALA A 177 -8.60 0.37 1.67
N GLY A 178 -7.45 -0.31 1.71
CA GLY A 178 -7.36 -1.71 2.15
C GLY A 178 -7.77 -1.89 3.61
N LEU A 179 -7.30 -1.01 4.49
CA LEU A 179 -7.66 -0.99 5.92
C LEU A 179 -9.13 -0.59 6.16
N ALA A 180 -9.72 0.20 5.25
CA ALA A 180 -11.14 0.55 5.25
C ALA A 180 -12.05 -0.57 4.74
N GLY A 181 -11.48 -1.65 4.17
CA GLY A 181 -12.25 -2.74 3.58
C GLY A 181 -12.95 -2.38 2.27
N VAL A 182 -12.52 -1.30 1.61
CA VAL A 182 -13.02 -0.90 0.27
C VAL A 182 -12.32 -1.71 -0.82
N ARG A 183 -11.11 -2.21 -0.55
CA ARG A 183 -10.35 -3.13 -1.39
C ARG A 183 -9.71 -4.22 -0.55
N ASP A 184 -9.62 -5.42 -1.09
CA ASP A 184 -8.91 -6.50 -0.40
C ASP A 184 -7.40 -6.31 -0.51
N LEU A 185 -6.67 -6.55 0.58
CA LEU A 185 -5.22 -6.31 0.67
C LEU A 185 -4.48 -7.58 1.11
N SER A 186 -3.51 -8.00 0.30
CA SER A 186 -2.53 -9.02 0.68
C SER A 186 -1.13 -8.39 0.78
N VAL A 187 -0.45 -8.60 1.91
CA VAL A 187 0.89 -8.06 2.15
C VAL A 187 1.91 -9.19 2.13
N ILE A 188 2.96 -9.02 1.33
CA ILE A 188 4.14 -9.88 1.30
C ILE A 188 5.28 -9.13 2.00
N ALA A 189 5.58 -9.52 3.24
CA ALA A 189 6.61 -8.89 4.06
C ALA A 189 7.91 -9.73 4.12
N SER A 190 7.79 -11.03 3.91
CA SER A 190 8.92 -11.96 3.96
C SER A 190 9.72 -11.96 2.64
N PRO A 191 11.02 -11.64 2.65
CA PRO A 191 11.87 -11.75 1.47
C PRO A 191 12.05 -13.22 1.03
N PRO A 192 12.35 -13.49 -0.25
CA PRO A 192 12.73 -14.83 -0.69
C PRO A 192 14.01 -15.31 0.00
N VAL A 193 14.12 -16.63 0.21
CA VAL A 193 15.18 -17.32 0.98
C VAL A 193 16.61 -17.00 0.51
N HIS A 194 16.80 -16.53 -0.73
CA HIS A 194 18.11 -16.24 -1.32
C HIS A 194 18.45 -14.74 -1.48
N ARG A 195 17.66 -13.81 -0.92
CA ARG A 195 17.99 -12.37 -1.01
C ARG A 195 19.09 -12.04 -0.01
N LEU A 196 20.31 -11.83 -0.52
CA LEU A 196 21.42 -11.32 0.30
C LEU A 196 21.21 -9.83 0.60
N PRO A 197 21.47 -9.37 1.84
CA PRO A 197 21.41 -7.96 2.18
C PRO A 197 22.45 -7.16 1.37
N VAL A 198 22.05 -5.95 0.96
CA VAL A 198 22.94 -5.01 0.26
C VAL A 198 23.93 -4.42 1.27
N VAL A 199 25.23 -4.56 1.00
CA VAL A 199 26.27 -3.98 1.86
C VAL A 199 26.40 -2.50 1.56
N THR A 200 26.00 -1.66 2.51
CA THR A 200 26.10 -0.20 2.39
C THR A 200 27.45 0.27 2.92
N LYS A 201 28.13 1.15 2.18
CA LYS A 201 29.40 1.77 2.57
C LYS A 201 29.34 3.26 2.33
N THR A 202 29.71 4.03 3.33
CA THR A 202 29.91 5.47 3.23
C THR A 202 31.38 5.78 2.96
N ALA A 203 31.67 6.70 2.03
CA ALA A 203 33.04 7.11 1.71
C ALA A 203 33.08 8.56 1.19
N PRO A 204 34.24 9.23 1.24
CA PRO A 204 34.41 10.54 0.62
C PRO A 204 34.21 10.47 -0.91
N LEU A 205 33.55 11.46 -1.48
CA LEU A 205 33.40 11.60 -2.92
C LEU A 205 34.76 11.89 -3.55
N SER A 206 35.33 10.89 -4.21
CA SER A 206 36.60 10.98 -4.94
C SER A 206 36.55 10.14 -6.21
N ASP A 207 37.32 10.55 -7.21
CA ASP A 207 37.44 9.85 -8.49
C ASP A 207 37.91 8.40 -8.31
N ALA A 208 38.86 8.19 -7.38
CA ALA A 208 39.36 6.86 -7.02
C ALA A 208 38.25 5.97 -6.41
N ALA A 209 37.39 6.53 -5.55
CA ALA A 209 36.30 5.76 -4.95
C ALA A 209 35.23 5.36 -5.98
N ILE A 210 34.88 6.26 -6.90
CA ILE A 210 33.94 5.99 -8.00
C ILE A 210 34.51 4.89 -8.90
N ALA A 211 35.74 5.06 -9.39
CA ALA A 211 36.38 4.09 -10.29
C ALA A 211 36.55 2.72 -9.62
N ALA A 212 37.01 2.69 -8.36
CA ALA A 212 37.17 1.43 -7.63
C ALA A 212 35.84 0.66 -7.47
N ALA A 213 34.73 1.36 -7.23
CA ALA A 213 33.41 0.74 -7.13
C ALA A 213 32.93 0.19 -8.49
N LEU A 214 33.02 0.98 -9.56
CA LEU A 214 32.54 0.62 -10.90
C LEU A 214 33.38 -0.49 -11.54
N LEU A 215 34.72 -0.37 -11.48
CA LEU A 215 35.64 -1.37 -12.05
C LEU A 215 35.55 -2.70 -11.31
N ARG A 216 35.32 -2.69 -10.01
CA ARG A 216 35.09 -3.92 -9.23
C ARG A 216 33.88 -4.68 -9.75
N GLU A 217 32.81 -3.98 -10.11
CA GLU A 217 31.60 -4.61 -10.67
C GLU A 217 31.84 -5.12 -12.09
N GLN A 218 32.49 -4.32 -12.92
CA GLN A 218 32.77 -4.68 -14.32
C GLN A 218 33.68 -5.92 -14.41
N ARG A 219 34.68 -6.06 -13.52
CA ARG A 219 35.56 -7.25 -13.46
C ARG A 219 34.82 -8.56 -13.18
N ARG A 220 33.62 -8.50 -12.60
CA ARG A 220 32.75 -9.67 -12.40
C ARG A 220 31.63 -9.76 -13.45
N HIS A 221 31.75 -9.03 -14.56
CA HIS A 221 30.77 -8.93 -15.64
C HIS A 221 29.38 -8.48 -15.15
N GLY A 222 29.35 -7.71 -14.06
CA GLY A 222 28.14 -7.09 -13.56
C GLY A 222 27.98 -5.66 -14.08
N GLN A 223 26.85 -5.05 -13.74
CA GLN A 223 26.52 -3.69 -14.12
C GLN A 223 26.36 -2.80 -12.89
N SER A 224 26.63 -1.51 -13.06
CA SER A 224 26.56 -0.53 -11.96
C SER A 224 25.59 0.60 -12.25
N PHE A 225 24.92 1.08 -11.21
CA PHE A 225 24.23 2.36 -11.24
C PHE A 225 25.15 3.45 -10.67
N LEU A 226 25.26 4.58 -11.36
CA LEU A 226 25.90 5.80 -10.85
C LEU A 226 24.84 6.90 -10.81
N ILE A 227 24.44 7.29 -9.60
CA ILE A 227 23.30 8.18 -9.37
C ILE A 227 23.78 9.57 -8.96
N CYS A 228 23.34 10.57 -9.71
CA CYS A 228 23.53 11.99 -9.40
C CYS A 228 22.19 12.66 -9.04
N PRO A 229 22.18 13.66 -8.15
CA PRO A 229 20.94 14.30 -7.71
C PRO A 229 20.31 15.19 -8.79
N ARG A 230 21.11 15.80 -9.68
CA ARG A 230 20.61 16.74 -10.69
C ARG A 230 21.14 16.41 -12.08
N ILE A 231 20.37 16.79 -13.10
CA ILE A 231 20.72 16.57 -14.52
C ILE A 231 22.01 17.30 -14.91
N GLN A 232 22.21 18.52 -14.38
CA GLN A 232 23.40 19.33 -14.63
C GLN A 232 24.70 18.66 -14.13
N ASP A 233 24.60 17.69 -13.21
CA ASP A 233 25.77 17.00 -12.65
C ASP A 233 26.19 15.80 -13.51
N LEU A 234 25.34 15.34 -14.44
CA LEU A 234 25.58 14.13 -15.23
C LEU A 234 26.73 14.29 -16.23
N GLU A 235 26.75 15.38 -17.00
CA GLU A 235 27.77 15.59 -18.03
C GLU A 235 29.18 15.79 -17.42
N PRO A 236 29.35 16.60 -16.34
CA PRO A 236 30.63 16.65 -15.63
C PRO A 236 31.01 15.30 -15.01
N MET A 237 30.06 14.55 -14.46
CA MET A 237 30.32 13.23 -13.88
C MET A 237 30.74 12.22 -14.95
N LEU A 238 30.11 12.25 -16.13
CA LEU A 238 30.47 11.40 -17.26
C LEU A 238 31.92 11.63 -17.66
N ALA A 239 32.33 12.90 -17.82
CA ALA A 239 33.70 13.25 -18.14
C ALA A 239 34.70 12.77 -17.07
N ARG A 240 34.36 12.91 -15.79
CA ARG A 240 35.18 12.40 -14.66
C ARG A 240 35.35 10.89 -14.73
N VAL A 241 34.26 10.13 -14.93
CA VAL A 241 34.34 8.67 -14.99
C VAL A 241 35.10 8.21 -16.24
N GLN A 242 34.88 8.84 -17.40
CA GLN A 242 35.61 8.52 -18.63
C GLN A 242 37.12 8.79 -18.52
N ALA A 243 37.53 9.80 -17.75
CA ALA A 243 38.94 10.08 -17.52
C ALA A 243 39.64 9.01 -16.65
N VAL A 244 38.92 8.43 -15.68
CA VAL A 244 39.50 7.55 -14.66
C VAL A 244 39.27 6.06 -14.98
N ALA A 245 38.23 5.75 -15.76
CA ALA A 245 37.84 4.41 -16.17
C ALA A 245 37.35 4.42 -17.63
N PRO A 246 38.22 4.69 -18.61
CA PRO A 246 37.87 4.80 -20.03
C PRO A 246 37.33 3.50 -20.65
N GLU A 247 37.60 2.36 -20.04
CA GLU A 247 37.12 1.04 -20.48
C GLU A 247 35.63 0.78 -20.21
N LEU A 248 34.97 1.62 -19.40
CA LEU A 248 33.56 1.44 -19.04
C LEU A 248 32.65 1.96 -20.16
N ARG A 249 31.72 1.12 -20.61
CA ARG A 249 30.62 1.55 -21.49
C ARG A 249 29.54 2.21 -20.65
N ILE A 250 29.40 3.52 -20.75
CA ILE A 250 28.49 4.30 -19.91
C ILE A 250 27.32 4.80 -20.76
N VAL A 251 26.10 4.60 -20.27
CA VAL A 251 24.89 5.22 -20.83
C VAL A 251 24.33 6.24 -19.84
N CYS A 252 23.93 7.41 -20.36
CA CYS A 252 23.39 8.50 -19.56
C CYS A 252 21.86 8.57 -19.70
N LEU A 253 21.13 8.65 -18.58
CA LEU A 253 19.67 8.65 -18.53
C LEU A 253 19.14 9.76 -17.60
N HIS A 254 18.27 10.62 -18.14
CA HIS A 254 17.61 11.68 -17.38
C HIS A 254 16.22 12.02 -17.92
N GLY A 255 15.40 12.69 -17.12
CA GLY A 255 13.97 12.86 -17.39
C GLY A 255 13.62 13.88 -18.46
N LYS A 256 14.59 14.70 -18.86
CA LYS A 256 14.45 15.59 -20.01
C LYS A 256 14.62 14.86 -21.35
N LEU A 257 15.03 13.59 -21.36
CA LEU A 257 15.10 12.82 -22.61
C LEU A 257 13.68 12.55 -23.11
N PRO A 258 13.46 12.57 -24.44
CA PRO A 258 12.25 12.03 -25.04
C PRO A 258 12.01 10.59 -24.55
N ALA A 259 10.75 10.23 -24.35
CA ALA A 259 10.39 8.91 -23.81
C ALA A 259 10.96 7.74 -24.65
N ASP A 260 11.02 7.91 -25.98
CA ASP A 260 11.53 6.88 -26.88
C ASP A 260 13.05 6.70 -26.72
N GLU A 261 13.81 7.79 -26.60
CA GLU A 261 15.25 7.75 -26.35
C GLU A 261 15.58 7.20 -24.95
N LEU A 262 14.73 7.52 -23.96
CA LEU A 262 14.85 7.01 -22.60
C LEU A 262 14.67 5.49 -22.59
N ASP A 263 13.64 4.98 -23.28
CA ASP A 263 13.37 3.55 -23.42
C ASP A 263 14.55 2.85 -24.11
N ASP A 264 15.04 3.37 -25.25
CA ASP A 264 16.13 2.76 -26.02
C ASP A 264 17.44 2.67 -25.22
N ARG A 265 17.84 3.76 -24.56
CA ARG A 265 19.03 3.79 -23.69
C ARG A 265 18.89 2.87 -22.48
N MET A 266 17.68 2.71 -21.97
CA MET A 266 17.42 1.80 -20.87
C MET A 266 17.53 0.34 -21.34
N MET A 267 17.06 0.04 -22.56
CA MET A 267 17.16 -1.29 -23.14
C MET A 267 18.61 -1.71 -23.37
N SER A 268 19.46 -0.84 -23.92
CA SER A 268 20.88 -1.16 -24.13
C SER A 268 21.58 -1.52 -22.82
N PHE A 269 21.24 -0.83 -21.72
CA PHE A 269 21.70 -1.22 -20.40
C PHE A 269 21.11 -2.56 -19.96
N VAL A 270 19.81 -2.80 -20.07
CA VAL A 270 19.19 -4.10 -19.68
C VAL A 270 19.78 -5.29 -20.44
N GLU A 271 20.10 -5.12 -21.73
CA GLU A 271 20.67 -6.17 -22.59
C GLU A 271 22.16 -6.43 -22.31
N GLY A 272 22.84 -5.54 -21.60
CA GLY A 272 24.25 -5.65 -21.22
C GLY A 272 25.23 -4.98 -22.19
N GLU A 273 24.72 -4.11 -23.05
CA GLU A 273 25.53 -3.32 -23.99
C GLU A 273 26.29 -2.18 -23.28
N ALA A 274 25.80 -1.75 -22.11
CA ALA A 274 26.46 -0.79 -21.23
C ALA A 274 26.81 -1.41 -19.86
N ASP A 275 27.95 -1.03 -19.30
CA ASP A 275 28.44 -1.50 -17.99
C ASP A 275 27.92 -0.60 -16.85
N VAL A 276 27.75 0.70 -17.13
CA VAL A 276 27.31 1.68 -16.14
C VAL A 276 26.13 2.49 -16.65
N LEU A 277 25.10 2.58 -15.82
CA LEU A 277 23.99 3.49 -15.99
C LEU A 277 24.22 4.74 -15.14
N LEU A 278 24.59 5.85 -15.80
CA LEU A 278 24.68 7.17 -15.18
C LEU A 278 23.32 7.86 -15.26
N ALA A 279 22.67 8.09 -14.12
CA ALA A 279 21.30 8.60 -14.11
C ALA A 279 20.99 9.52 -12.93
N THR A 280 19.88 10.25 -13.05
CA THR A 280 19.26 10.88 -11.87
C THR A 280 18.42 9.88 -11.08
N ASN A 281 17.61 10.36 -10.13
CA ASN A 281 16.64 9.54 -9.37
C ASN A 281 15.58 8.82 -10.23
N ILE A 282 15.59 8.97 -11.55
CA ILE A 282 14.58 8.42 -12.48
C ILE A 282 14.68 6.90 -12.64
N VAL A 283 15.77 6.30 -12.14
CA VAL A 283 15.85 4.84 -11.91
C VAL A 283 14.86 4.37 -10.82
N GLU A 284 14.00 5.26 -10.31
CA GLU A 284 12.79 4.94 -9.54
C GLU A 284 11.79 4.03 -10.30
N SER A 285 11.86 3.87 -11.62
CA SER A 285 10.99 2.92 -12.34
C SER A 285 11.33 1.47 -11.94
N GLY A 286 10.30 0.64 -11.72
CA GLY A 286 10.28 -0.75 -11.21
C GLY A 286 11.28 -1.79 -11.78
N LEU A 287 12.22 -1.40 -12.62
CA LEU A 287 13.12 -2.24 -13.40
C LEU A 287 13.90 -3.23 -12.55
N ASP A 288 13.82 -4.49 -12.97
CA ASP A 288 14.64 -5.60 -12.48
C ASP A 288 15.83 -5.77 -13.42
N ILE A 289 17.05 -5.54 -12.91
CA ILE A 289 18.28 -5.75 -13.67
C ILE A 289 19.13 -6.72 -12.86
N PRO A 290 19.03 -8.04 -13.12
CA PRO A 290 19.71 -9.06 -12.31
C PRO A 290 21.24 -8.92 -12.28
N ARG A 291 21.81 -8.37 -13.35
CA ARG A 291 23.25 -8.09 -13.47
C ARG A 291 23.69 -6.84 -12.70
N ALA A 292 22.76 -5.97 -12.31
CA ALA A 292 23.08 -4.75 -11.58
C ALA A 292 23.22 -5.05 -10.08
N ASN A 293 24.46 -5.09 -9.61
CA ASN A 293 24.78 -5.45 -8.22
C ASN A 293 25.59 -4.38 -7.48
N THR A 294 25.95 -3.27 -8.12
CA THR A 294 26.58 -2.13 -7.46
C THR A 294 25.81 -0.85 -7.76
N ILE A 295 25.54 -0.06 -6.72
CA ILE A 295 25.00 1.29 -6.85
C ILE A 295 25.95 2.27 -6.16
N VAL A 296 26.26 3.36 -6.86
CA VAL A 296 27.07 4.46 -6.37
C VAL A 296 26.18 5.70 -6.37
N VAL A 297 25.94 6.28 -5.20
CA VAL A 297 25.13 7.49 -5.03
C VAL A 297 26.03 8.64 -4.64
N CYS A 298 26.13 9.65 -5.52
CA CYS A 298 26.88 10.86 -5.27
C CYS A 298 26.02 11.88 -4.51
N TRP A 299 26.59 12.55 -3.50
CA TRP A 299 25.90 13.50 -2.63
C TRP A 299 24.62 12.94 -2.01
N PRO A 300 24.69 11.82 -1.25
CA PRO A 300 23.52 11.17 -0.67
C PRO A 300 22.74 12.10 0.28
N GLU A 301 23.38 13.14 0.84
CA GLU A 301 22.74 14.16 1.67
C GLU A 301 21.64 14.96 0.93
N LYS A 302 21.68 15.00 -0.40
CA LYS A 302 20.68 15.67 -1.23
C LYS A 302 19.42 14.82 -1.49
N PHE A 303 19.38 13.57 -0.98
CA PHE A 303 18.26 12.65 -1.17
C PHE A 303 17.43 12.44 0.10
N GLY A 304 16.13 12.17 -0.08
CA GLY A 304 15.26 11.66 0.99
C GLY A 304 15.66 10.24 1.43
N LEU A 305 15.44 9.88 2.70
CA LEU A 305 15.71 8.53 3.19
C LEU A 305 14.93 7.45 2.42
N ALA A 306 13.66 7.71 2.10
CA ALA A 306 12.83 6.83 1.28
C ALA A 306 13.42 6.62 -0.13
N GLN A 307 13.92 7.69 -0.75
CA GLN A 307 14.56 7.62 -2.09
C GLN A 307 15.85 6.81 -2.04
N LEU A 308 16.70 7.03 -1.04
CA LEU A 308 17.93 6.24 -0.85
C LEU A 308 17.63 4.75 -0.62
N HIS A 309 16.59 4.46 0.15
CA HIS A 309 16.13 3.08 0.37
C HIS A 309 15.64 2.43 -0.93
N GLN A 310 14.84 3.13 -1.73
CA GLN A 310 14.37 2.65 -3.04
C GLN A 310 15.52 2.42 -4.01
N LEU A 311 16.45 3.38 -4.12
CA LEU A 311 17.66 3.26 -4.94
C LEU A 311 18.50 2.04 -4.53
N ARG A 312 18.72 1.85 -3.22
CA ARG A 312 19.39 0.66 -2.69
C ARG A 312 18.67 -0.64 -3.07
N GLY A 313 17.35 -0.65 -3.05
CA GLY A 313 16.52 -1.80 -3.44
C GLY A 313 16.63 -2.20 -4.92
N ARG A 314 17.25 -1.37 -5.77
CA ARG A 314 17.46 -1.65 -7.20
C ARG A 314 18.56 -2.67 -7.47
N VAL A 315 19.49 -2.88 -6.53
CA VAL A 315 20.62 -3.81 -6.68
C VAL A 315 20.47 -5.09 -5.86
N GLY A 316 21.17 -6.16 -6.25
CA GLY A 316 21.26 -7.39 -5.46
C GLY A 316 20.12 -8.37 -5.68
N ARG A 317 19.64 -8.49 -6.92
CA ARG A 317 18.54 -9.38 -7.29
C ARG A 317 19.00 -10.75 -7.81
N GLY A 318 20.22 -10.86 -8.32
CA GLY A 318 20.76 -12.08 -8.93
C GLY A 318 21.37 -13.11 -7.98
N GLY A 319 21.10 -13.04 -6.67
CA GLY A 319 21.73 -13.91 -5.66
C GLY A 319 23.21 -13.59 -5.38
N THR A 320 23.82 -12.69 -6.17
CA THR A 320 25.15 -12.14 -5.94
C THR A 320 25.10 -11.05 -4.89
N ARG A 321 26.12 -10.99 -4.01
CA ARG A 321 26.22 -9.91 -3.02
C ARG A 321 26.34 -8.55 -3.70
N ALA A 322 25.42 -7.65 -3.33
CA ALA A 322 25.37 -6.29 -3.84
C ALA A 322 25.98 -5.26 -2.88
N PHE A 323 26.41 -4.14 -3.44
CA PHE A 323 27.07 -3.05 -2.74
C PHE A 323 26.39 -1.71 -3.05
N ALA A 324 26.17 -0.90 -2.02
CA ALA A 324 25.71 0.47 -2.13
C ALA A 324 26.79 1.41 -1.59
N TYR A 325 27.41 2.22 -2.45
CA TYR A 325 28.39 3.22 -2.08
C TYR A 325 27.72 4.58 -2.00
N LEU A 326 27.71 5.17 -0.81
CA LEU A 326 27.18 6.51 -0.55
C LEU A 326 28.36 7.47 -0.46
N LEU A 327 28.58 8.25 -1.51
CA LEU A 327 29.76 9.10 -1.67
C LEU A 327 29.41 10.56 -1.35
N THR A 328 29.95 11.09 -0.25
CA THR A 328 29.64 12.44 0.24
C THR A 328 30.89 13.33 0.26
N GLU A 329 30.70 14.63 0.00
CA GLU A 329 31.74 15.64 0.20
C GLU A 329 31.73 16.19 1.64
N SER A 330 30.63 16.00 2.37
CA SER A 330 30.43 16.59 3.69
C SER A 330 30.72 15.59 4.82
N SER A 331 31.61 15.97 5.73
CA SER A 331 31.84 15.24 6.99
C SER A 331 30.96 15.76 8.14
N SER A 332 29.81 16.36 7.84
CA SER A 332 28.96 16.98 8.88
C SER A 332 28.26 15.92 9.73
N GLU A 333 28.22 16.16 11.05
CA GLU A 333 27.71 15.20 12.04
C GLU A 333 26.23 14.83 11.83
N GLN A 334 25.43 15.77 11.30
CA GLN A 334 24.01 15.57 11.00
C GLN A 334 23.77 14.69 9.76
N SER A 335 24.59 14.83 8.72
CA SER A 335 24.60 13.92 7.56
C SER A 335 25.08 12.53 7.97
N GLY A 336 26.09 12.46 8.85
CA GLY A 336 26.60 11.20 9.41
C GLY A 336 25.53 10.40 10.16
N LYS A 337 24.79 11.05 11.09
CA LYS A 337 23.69 10.40 11.83
C LYS A 337 22.59 9.88 10.90
N ARG A 338 22.24 10.62 9.85
CA ARG A 338 21.21 10.22 8.88
C ARG A 338 21.66 9.08 7.96
N LEU A 339 22.93 9.04 7.58
CA LEU A 339 23.51 7.93 6.79
C LEU A 339 23.72 6.68 7.66
N ALA A 340 24.08 6.83 8.94
CA ALA A 340 24.19 5.73 9.90
C ALA A 340 22.85 4.99 10.07
N VAL A 341 21.73 5.71 10.06
CA VAL A 341 20.39 5.13 10.07
C VAL A 341 20.15 4.22 8.85
N LEU A 342 20.67 4.55 7.66
CA LEU A 342 20.58 3.67 6.48
C LEU A 342 21.46 2.42 6.59
N GLU A 343 22.62 2.53 7.24
CA GLU A 343 23.48 1.39 7.55
C GLU A 343 22.79 0.44 8.54
N GLU A 344 22.07 0.97 9.54
CA GLU A 344 21.30 0.19 10.52
C GLU A 344 20.09 -0.52 9.88
N PHE A 345 19.45 0.10 8.88
CA PHE A 345 18.35 -0.48 8.09
C PHE A 345 18.81 -1.44 6.97
N SER A 346 20.01 -2.02 7.06
CA SER A 346 20.54 -3.00 6.09
C SER A 346 19.83 -4.37 6.13
N ARG A 347 18.86 -4.57 7.04
CA ARG A 347 18.07 -5.80 7.13
C ARG A 347 16.96 -5.83 6.06
N PRO A 348 16.77 -6.96 5.35
CA PRO A 348 15.60 -7.16 4.49
C PRO A 348 14.29 -6.92 5.28
N GLY A 349 13.34 -6.16 4.72
CA GLY A 349 12.05 -5.84 5.37
C GLY A 349 11.95 -4.44 6.00
N ALA A 350 13.04 -3.66 6.04
CA ALA A 350 13.04 -2.30 6.60
C ALA A 350 12.18 -1.28 5.84
N GLY A 351 11.75 -1.58 4.61
CA GLY A 351 10.95 -0.68 3.78
C GLY A 351 9.61 -0.27 4.42
N PHE A 352 8.99 -1.16 5.19
CA PHE A 352 7.73 -0.88 5.89
C PHE A 352 7.90 0.18 6.99
N ALA A 353 8.92 0.02 7.84
CA ALA A 353 9.23 0.97 8.91
C ALA A 353 9.62 2.35 8.37
N ILE A 354 10.22 2.41 7.18
CA ILE A 354 10.58 3.66 6.52
C ILE A 354 9.34 4.34 5.94
N SER A 355 8.43 3.59 5.30
CA SER A 355 7.17 4.14 4.76
C SER A 355 6.20 4.61 5.84
N GLU A 356 6.11 3.90 6.96
CA GLU A 356 5.30 4.29 8.13
C GLU A 356 5.81 5.62 8.71
N ARG A 357 7.12 5.74 8.89
CA ARG A 357 7.74 6.95 9.41
C ARG A 357 7.72 8.12 8.42
N ASP A 358 7.78 7.88 7.11
CA ASP A 358 7.63 8.91 6.07
C ASP A 358 6.17 9.38 5.95
N LEU A 359 5.19 8.49 6.17
CA LEU A 359 3.77 8.83 6.25
C LEU A 359 3.46 9.73 7.46
N ASP A 360 4.04 9.40 8.62
CA ASP A 360 3.94 10.23 9.82
C ASP A 360 4.59 11.61 9.63
N LEU A 361 5.71 11.67 8.90
CA LEU A 361 6.44 12.92 8.65
C LEU A 361 5.80 13.81 7.58
N ARG A 362 5.07 13.24 6.61
CA ARG A 362 4.47 14.02 5.50
C ARG A 362 3.02 14.41 5.73
N GLY A 363 2.32 13.74 6.65
CA GLY A 363 0.87 13.88 6.81
C GLY A 363 0.12 13.22 5.66
N ALA A 364 -0.94 12.46 5.97
CA ALA A 364 -1.78 11.85 4.95
C ALA A 364 -2.55 12.96 4.20
N GLY A 365 -2.09 13.30 3.00
CA GLY A 365 -2.71 14.32 2.16
C GLY A 365 -4.19 14.03 1.84
N ASP A 366 -4.92 15.12 1.64
CA ASP A 366 -6.36 15.19 1.44
C ASP A 366 -6.82 14.43 0.18
N LEU A 367 -7.94 13.71 0.29
CA LEU A 367 -8.35 12.71 -0.70
C LEU A 367 -9.41 13.21 -1.69
N LEU A 368 -9.85 14.47 -1.59
CA LEU A 368 -11.00 15.00 -2.35
C LEU A 368 -10.94 16.48 -2.83
N SER A 369 -9.79 17.17 -2.86
CA SER A 369 -9.76 18.60 -3.26
C SER A 369 -8.84 18.89 -4.46
N GLU A 370 -9.42 19.39 -5.55
CA GLU A 370 -8.67 20.03 -6.66
C GLU A 370 -8.31 21.49 -6.36
N GLN A 371 -8.74 22.08 -5.25
CA GLN A 371 -8.29 23.41 -4.84
C GLN A 371 -8.23 23.61 -3.32
N GLN A 372 -7.22 24.40 -2.95
CA GLN A 372 -6.93 25.06 -1.68
C GLN A 372 -6.21 24.27 -0.57
N SER A 373 -4.93 24.61 -0.47
CA SER A 373 -4.08 24.51 0.70
C SER A 373 -4.70 25.16 1.95
N GLY A 374 -4.79 24.40 3.04
CA GLY A 374 -4.84 24.96 4.40
C GLY A 374 -5.85 24.27 5.30
N HIS A 375 -5.34 23.55 6.30
CA HIS A 375 -6.05 22.95 7.44
C HIS A 375 -6.79 21.62 7.19
N VAL A 376 -6.02 20.55 6.98
CA VAL A 376 -6.38 19.22 7.48
C VAL A 376 -5.13 18.58 8.10
N GLN A 377 -4.69 19.12 9.23
CA GLN A 377 -3.92 18.33 10.19
C GLN A 377 -4.92 17.78 11.22
N VAL A 378 -4.63 16.59 11.74
CA VAL A 378 -5.27 15.95 12.90
C VAL A 378 -6.52 15.09 12.64
N PHE A 379 -6.53 14.26 11.59
CA PHE A 379 -7.27 12.99 11.68
C PHE A 379 -6.41 11.85 11.13
N GLY A 380 -6.02 10.92 12.01
CA GLY A 380 -5.19 9.79 11.63
C GLY A 380 -5.89 8.86 10.61
N PRO A 381 -5.12 8.03 9.87
CA PRO A 381 -5.65 7.14 8.83
C PRO A 381 -6.77 6.22 9.32
N VAL A 382 -6.73 5.85 10.60
CA VAL A 382 -7.68 4.94 11.26
C VAL A 382 -9.07 5.55 11.41
N LEU A 383 -9.17 6.84 11.80
CA LEU A 383 -10.46 7.50 11.99
C LEU A 383 -11.10 7.84 10.64
N TYR A 384 -10.28 8.25 9.67
CA TYR A 384 -10.74 8.52 8.30
C TYR A 384 -11.26 7.25 7.61
N SER A 385 -10.55 6.12 7.78
CA SER A 385 -10.97 4.80 7.33
C SER A 385 -12.33 4.38 7.91
N HIS A 386 -12.59 4.71 9.18
CA HIS A 386 -13.87 4.45 9.83
C HIS A 386 -15.01 5.29 9.26
N LEU A 387 -14.79 6.60 9.05
CA LEU A 387 -15.78 7.50 8.45
C LEU A 387 -16.11 7.11 7.00
N LEU A 388 -15.11 6.69 6.22
CA LEU A 388 -15.30 6.18 4.86
C LEU A 388 -16.07 4.86 4.84
N LYS A 389 -15.77 3.94 5.76
CA LYS A 389 -16.50 2.68 5.89
C LYS A 389 -17.96 2.92 6.27
N GLN A 390 -18.22 3.83 7.21
CA GLN A 390 -19.57 4.27 7.58
C GLN A 390 -20.32 4.94 6.41
N ALA A 391 -19.62 5.70 5.56
CA ALA A 391 -20.21 6.32 4.38
C ALA A 391 -20.51 5.30 3.26
N SER A 392 -19.64 4.30 3.07
CA SER A 392 -19.79 3.23 2.09
C SER A 392 -20.88 2.22 2.47
N GLU A 393 -21.06 1.96 3.77
CA GLU A 393 -22.09 1.06 4.28
C GLU A 393 -23.51 1.64 4.12
N LYS A 394 -23.65 2.98 3.97
CA LYS A 394 -24.93 3.64 3.64
C LYS A 394 -25.41 3.40 2.21
N THR A 395 -24.57 2.89 1.30
CA THR A 395 -24.91 2.71 -0.12
C THR A 395 -25.35 1.28 -0.47
N ASN A 396 -25.16 0.31 0.44
CA ASN A 396 -25.65 -1.06 0.26
C ASN A 396 -26.95 -1.27 1.06
N ASP A 397 -27.96 -1.83 0.39
CA ASP A 397 -29.33 -2.08 0.84
C ASP A 397 -29.46 -3.17 1.95
N ARG A 398 -28.57 -3.15 2.94
CA ARG A 398 -28.65 -3.90 4.21
C ARG A 398 -28.65 -2.97 5.43
N ALA A 399 -29.13 -1.74 5.25
CA ALA A 399 -29.11 -0.65 6.23
C ALA A 399 -30.21 -0.77 7.31
N ALA A 400 -30.38 -1.96 7.92
CA ALA A 400 -31.27 -2.10 9.07
C ALA A 400 -30.54 -2.04 10.43
N ASP A 401 -29.22 -2.29 10.50
CA ASP A 401 -28.54 -2.53 11.80
C ASP A 401 -27.28 -1.67 12.10
N LEU A 402 -26.98 -0.64 11.31
CA LEU A 402 -25.75 0.16 11.46
C LEU A 402 -26.03 1.63 11.79
N TRP A 403 -26.50 1.86 13.01
CA TRP A 403 -26.54 3.18 13.63
C TRP A 403 -25.67 3.17 14.90
N VAL A 404 -25.14 4.34 15.27
CA VAL A 404 -24.32 4.55 16.48
C VAL A 404 -25.09 5.51 17.38
N PRO A 405 -25.31 5.18 18.67
CA PRO A 405 -25.93 6.09 19.62
C PRO A 405 -25.16 7.40 19.78
N ASP A 406 -25.86 8.52 19.71
CA ASP A 406 -25.34 9.85 20.04
C ASP A 406 -25.45 10.09 21.55
N LEU A 407 -24.33 10.14 22.27
CA LEU A 407 -24.30 10.31 23.72
C LEU A 407 -23.84 11.73 24.07
N ASN A 408 -24.74 12.56 24.58
CA ASN A 408 -24.42 13.89 25.10
C ASN A 408 -24.26 13.82 26.62
N LEU A 409 -23.05 13.46 27.06
CA LEU A 409 -22.66 13.36 28.47
C LEU A 409 -21.92 14.62 28.92
N PRO A 410 -22.12 15.11 30.16
CA PRO A 410 -21.40 16.26 30.69
C PRO A 410 -19.96 15.95 31.16
N LEU A 411 -19.32 14.91 30.61
CA LEU A 411 -18.02 14.38 31.08
C LEU A 411 -16.90 14.54 30.04
N ALA A 412 -15.66 14.49 30.53
CA ALA A 412 -14.47 14.56 29.68
C ALA A 412 -14.18 13.17 29.07
N ASP A 413 -14.68 12.93 27.86
CA ASP A 413 -14.59 11.65 27.12
C ASP A 413 -13.18 11.27 26.62
N LEU A 414 -12.10 11.71 27.28
CA LEU A 414 -10.75 11.60 26.76
C LEU A 414 -9.76 11.02 27.79
N LEU A 415 -8.96 10.06 27.31
CA LEU A 415 -7.82 9.54 28.06
C LEU A 415 -6.82 10.67 28.34
N PRO A 416 -6.45 10.90 29.61
CA PRO A 416 -5.58 12.00 29.97
C PRO A 416 -4.15 11.78 29.44
N LYS A 417 -3.54 12.86 28.93
CA LYS A 417 -2.15 12.86 28.42
C LYS A 417 -1.13 12.40 29.48
N SER A 418 -1.45 12.60 30.76
CA SER A 418 -0.63 12.16 31.89
C SER A 418 -0.65 10.64 32.10
N TYR A 419 -1.67 9.93 31.62
CA TYR A 419 -1.82 8.49 31.79
C TYR A 419 -1.28 7.71 30.58
N VAL A 420 -1.59 8.16 29.36
CA VAL A 420 -1.03 7.61 28.13
C VAL A 420 -0.32 8.73 27.37
N GLN A 421 1.00 8.80 27.54
CA GLN A 421 1.84 9.87 26.97
C GLN A 421 1.92 9.80 25.44
N SER A 422 1.98 8.58 24.88
CA SER A 422 2.03 8.37 23.43
C SER A 422 0.67 8.64 22.79
N GLU A 423 0.65 9.52 21.79
CA GLU A 423 -0.55 9.84 21.02
C GLU A 423 -1.03 8.66 20.17
N SER A 424 -0.10 7.92 19.54
CA SER A 424 -0.42 6.72 18.76
C SER A 424 -1.10 5.65 19.62
N MET A 425 -0.64 5.46 20.86
CA MET A 425 -1.25 4.51 21.81
C MET A 425 -2.66 4.93 22.23
N ARG A 426 -2.90 6.24 22.45
CA ARG A 426 -4.25 6.75 22.76
C ARG A 426 -5.21 6.51 21.60
N LEU A 427 -4.77 6.79 20.37
CA LEU A 427 -5.56 6.54 19.16
C LEU A 427 -5.86 5.06 18.94
N GLU A 428 -4.93 4.16 19.27
CA GLU A 428 -5.17 2.72 19.25
C GLU A 428 -6.26 2.30 20.25
N ILE A 429 -6.19 2.78 21.50
CA ILE A 429 -7.19 2.49 22.54
C ILE A 429 -8.56 3.04 22.13
N TYR A 430 -8.63 4.27 21.63
CA TYR A 430 -9.88 4.84 21.10
C TYR A 430 -10.45 4.03 19.95
N GLY A 431 -9.60 3.62 19.00
CA GLY A 431 -10.01 2.82 17.86
C GLY A 431 -10.50 1.42 18.25
N ARG A 432 -9.90 0.80 19.28
CA ARG A 432 -10.34 -0.50 19.82
C ARG A 432 -11.64 -0.37 20.59
N ALA A 433 -11.76 0.60 21.49
CA ALA A 433 -12.99 0.88 22.24
C ALA A 433 -14.18 1.18 21.32
N ALA A 434 -13.94 1.91 20.22
CA ALA A 434 -14.96 2.19 19.21
C ALA A 434 -15.49 0.92 18.52
N ARG A 435 -14.67 -0.13 18.42
CA ARG A 435 -14.97 -1.41 17.74
C ARG A 435 -15.57 -2.48 18.65
N CYS A 436 -15.44 -2.35 19.97
CA CYS A 436 -16.04 -3.30 20.92
C CYS A 436 -17.55 -3.42 20.67
N ARG A 437 -18.04 -4.65 20.58
CA ARG A 437 -19.45 -4.96 20.29
C ARG A 437 -20.15 -5.62 21.48
N SER A 438 -19.37 -6.10 22.45
CA SER A 438 -19.84 -6.72 23.69
C SER A 438 -19.18 -6.03 24.89
N GLU A 439 -19.80 -6.19 26.06
CA GLU A 439 -19.22 -5.73 27.34
C GLU A 439 -17.90 -6.47 27.62
N ASP A 440 -17.84 -7.79 27.37
CA ASP A 440 -16.64 -8.62 27.52
C ASP A 440 -15.44 -8.07 26.72
N ASP A 441 -15.64 -7.68 25.44
CA ASP A 441 -14.58 -7.10 24.61
C ASP A 441 -14.02 -5.78 25.19
N LEU A 442 -14.89 -5.02 25.87
CA LEU A 442 -14.54 -3.74 26.46
C LEU A 442 -13.82 -3.94 27.80
N GLU A 443 -14.22 -4.93 28.59
CA GLU A 443 -13.55 -5.33 29.82
C GLU A 443 -12.13 -5.84 29.56
N ASP A 444 -11.95 -6.68 28.54
CA ASP A 444 -10.62 -7.14 28.11
C ASP A 444 -9.71 -5.95 27.75
N LEU A 445 -10.26 -4.95 27.05
CA LEU A 445 -9.53 -3.75 26.67
C LEU A 445 -9.20 -2.86 27.89
N GLU A 446 -10.13 -2.75 28.83
CA GLU A 446 -9.95 -2.01 30.07
C GLU A 446 -8.85 -2.66 30.94
N GLU A 447 -8.89 -3.98 31.12
CA GLU A 447 -7.88 -4.75 31.83
C GLU A 447 -6.50 -4.65 31.17
N GLU A 448 -6.44 -4.80 29.85
CA GLU A 448 -5.18 -4.64 29.10
C GLU A 448 -4.61 -3.23 29.30
N THR A 449 -5.46 -2.21 29.21
CA THR A 449 -5.06 -0.82 29.39
C THR A 449 -4.56 -0.57 30.82
N SER A 450 -5.23 -1.13 31.83
CA SER A 450 -4.78 -1.02 33.20
C SER A 450 -3.47 -1.78 33.46
N ARG A 451 -3.30 -2.97 32.87
CA ARG A 451 -2.07 -3.75 32.99
C ARG A 451 -0.87 -3.05 32.36
N ARG A 452 -1.10 -2.31 31.26
CA ARG A 452 -0.04 -1.59 30.53
C ARG A 452 0.31 -0.23 31.11
N PHE A 453 -0.66 0.51 31.66
CA PHE A 453 -0.48 1.91 32.06
C PHE A 453 -0.74 2.17 33.55
N GLY A 454 -1.12 1.15 34.33
CA GLY A 454 -1.36 1.23 35.77
C GLY A 454 -2.82 1.42 36.12
N LYS A 455 -3.10 2.02 37.29
CA LYS A 455 -4.48 2.21 37.76
C LYS A 455 -5.19 3.29 36.93
N LEU A 456 -6.38 2.96 36.42
CA LEU A 456 -7.20 3.89 35.63
C LEU A 456 -7.56 5.15 36.44
N PRO A 457 -7.14 6.36 36.01
CA PRO A 457 -7.57 7.61 36.62
C PRO A 457 -9.06 7.88 36.36
N PRO A 458 -9.71 8.78 37.12
CA PRO A 458 -11.14 9.07 36.98
C PRO A 458 -11.59 9.33 35.54
N ALA A 459 -10.89 10.22 34.81
CA ALA A 459 -11.20 10.51 33.41
C ALA A 459 -11.07 9.29 32.45
N ALA A 460 -10.18 8.34 32.76
CA ALA A 460 -10.08 7.11 31.97
C ALA A 460 -11.22 6.13 32.28
N ARG A 461 -11.70 6.09 33.54
CA ARG A 461 -12.88 5.31 33.92
C ARG A 461 -14.14 5.87 33.26
N ASP A 462 -14.28 7.19 33.25
CA ASP A 462 -15.40 7.88 32.59
C ASP A 462 -15.43 7.54 31.09
N PHE A 463 -14.26 7.48 30.43
CA PHE A 463 -14.14 7.05 29.04
C PHE A 463 -14.63 5.61 28.80
N PHE A 464 -14.21 4.65 29.63
CA PHE A 464 -14.66 3.25 29.50
C PHE A 464 -16.14 3.09 29.86
N ALA A 465 -16.64 3.84 30.84
CA ALA A 465 -18.05 3.88 31.21
C ALA A 465 -18.93 4.43 30.07
N ALA A 466 -18.51 5.52 29.41
CA ALA A 466 -19.18 6.05 28.23
C ALA A 466 -19.18 5.05 27.06
N ALA A 467 -18.07 4.32 26.86
CA ALA A 467 -17.98 3.28 25.84
C ALA A 467 -18.91 2.09 26.14
N ARG A 468 -19.08 1.71 27.42
CA ARG A 468 -20.01 0.67 27.88
C ARG A 468 -21.46 1.08 27.65
N LEU A 469 -21.81 2.29 28.07
CA LEU A 469 -23.13 2.88 27.87
C LEU A 469 -23.52 2.92 26.38
N ARG A 470 -22.56 3.18 25.48
CA ARG A 470 -22.79 3.15 24.04
C ARG A 470 -23.17 1.76 23.52
N ILE A 471 -22.59 0.69 24.09
CA ILE A 471 -22.93 -0.70 23.75
C ILE A 471 -24.36 -1.00 24.25
N ASP A 472 -24.70 -0.55 25.45
CA ASP A 472 -26.04 -0.70 26.03
C ASP A 472 -27.13 0.04 25.25
N CYS A 473 -26.90 1.30 24.91
CA CYS A 473 -27.83 2.08 24.09
C CYS A 473 -28.09 1.41 22.74
N LYS A 474 -27.05 0.83 22.14
CA LYS A 474 -27.17 0.11 20.86
C LYS A 474 -27.98 -1.19 21.02
N ARG A 475 -27.76 -1.96 22.09
CA ARG A 475 -28.55 -3.16 22.42
C ARG A 475 -30.04 -2.82 22.56
N ARG A 476 -30.34 -1.69 23.20
CA ARG A 476 -31.71 -1.24 23.53
C ARG A 476 -32.41 -0.44 22.43
N GLY A 477 -31.73 -0.07 21.35
CA GLY A 477 -32.34 0.73 20.28
C GLY A 477 -32.38 2.24 20.53
N ILE A 478 -31.59 2.77 21.47
CA ILE A 478 -31.54 4.18 21.86
C ILE A 478 -30.61 4.96 20.91
N VAL A 479 -31.19 5.69 19.95
CA VAL A 479 -30.52 6.53 18.94
C VAL A 479 -29.74 7.68 19.55
N ARG A 480 -30.26 8.27 20.62
CA ARG A 480 -29.65 9.43 21.26
C ARG A 480 -29.95 9.44 22.75
N LEU A 481 -28.95 9.74 23.56
CA LEU A 481 -29.05 9.92 25.00
C LEU A 481 -28.53 11.31 25.35
N ASP A 482 -29.41 12.19 25.82
CA ASP A 482 -29.06 13.53 26.30
C ASP A 482 -29.12 13.56 27.83
N VAL A 483 -27.99 13.81 28.49
CA VAL A 483 -27.91 13.84 29.96
C VAL A 483 -27.71 15.28 30.41
N GLY A 484 -28.79 15.88 30.92
CA GLY A 484 -28.79 17.21 31.49
C GLY A 484 -28.61 17.21 33.02
N PRO A 485 -28.44 18.40 33.63
CA PRO A 485 -28.32 18.53 35.09
C PRO A 485 -29.57 18.06 35.86
N GLU A 486 -30.77 18.13 35.26
CA GLU A 486 -32.05 17.84 35.93
C GLU A 486 -32.86 16.71 35.28
N ALA A 487 -32.45 16.23 34.10
CA ALA A 487 -33.19 15.20 33.37
C ALA A 487 -32.28 14.42 32.41
N VAL A 488 -32.68 13.18 32.12
CA VAL A 488 -32.10 12.33 31.07
C VAL A 488 -33.17 12.09 30.01
N ALA A 489 -32.81 12.30 28.74
CA ALA A 489 -33.70 12.04 27.60
C ALA A 489 -33.10 10.96 26.71
N ALA A 490 -33.87 9.90 26.45
CA ALA A 490 -33.52 8.82 25.54
C ALA A 490 -34.44 8.85 24.31
N THR A 491 -33.86 8.95 23.12
CA THR A 491 -34.56 8.86 21.83
C THR A 491 -34.38 7.47 21.25
N PHE A 492 -35.46 6.77 20.92
CA PHE A 492 -35.42 5.40 20.40
C PHE A 492 -35.56 5.35 18.88
N LEU A 493 -35.21 4.19 18.30
CA LEU A 493 -35.57 3.87 16.93
C LEU A 493 -37.10 3.79 16.76
N PRO A 494 -37.65 4.21 15.61
CA PRO A 494 -39.08 4.11 15.31
C PRO A 494 -39.57 2.66 15.50
N GLY A 495 -40.56 2.46 16.36
CA GLY A 495 -41.16 1.14 16.64
C GLY A 495 -40.42 0.27 17.68
N ARG A 496 -39.31 0.74 18.27
CA ARG A 496 -38.61 0.07 19.38
C ARG A 496 -38.85 0.70 20.76
N LEU A 497 -39.89 1.52 20.91
CA LEU A 497 -40.28 2.08 22.20
C LEU A 497 -40.71 0.98 23.18
N PRO A 498 -40.06 0.84 24.34
CA PRO A 498 -40.50 -0.10 25.38
C PRO A 498 -41.86 0.31 25.97
N LYS A 499 -42.68 -0.69 26.33
CA LYS A 499 -44.04 -0.52 26.86
C LYS A 499 -44.09 -0.25 28.37
N SER A 500 -42.96 0.12 29.00
CA SER A 500 -42.86 0.41 30.44
C SER A 500 -43.87 1.47 30.89
N ARG A 501 -44.59 1.18 32.00
CA ARG A 501 -45.70 1.98 32.58
C ARG A 501 -45.26 2.80 33.81
N ALA A 502 -43.98 3.08 33.97
CA ALA A 502 -43.51 3.86 35.12
C ALA A 502 -44.04 5.31 35.09
N ARG A 503 -44.56 5.79 36.23
CA ARG A 503 -45.15 7.14 36.41
C ARG A 503 -44.14 8.29 36.28
N SER A 504 -42.84 8.00 36.39
CA SER A 504 -41.74 8.95 36.30
C SER A 504 -41.29 9.26 34.87
N LEU A 505 -41.77 8.51 33.88
CA LEU A 505 -41.40 8.69 32.47
C LEU A 505 -42.40 9.59 31.73
N GLN A 506 -41.93 10.73 31.22
CA GLN A 506 -42.71 11.55 30.29
C GLN A 506 -42.34 11.16 28.84
N ARG A 507 -43.31 11.15 27.93
CA ARG A 507 -43.12 10.69 26.54
C ARG A 507 -43.52 11.79 25.56
N ASP A 508 -42.67 12.02 24.56
CA ASP A 508 -42.96 12.90 23.42
C ASP A 508 -42.51 12.20 22.12
N GLY A 509 -43.44 11.57 21.41
CA GLY A 509 -43.14 10.75 20.23
C GLY A 509 -42.19 9.59 20.53
N ASP A 510 -41.03 9.57 19.85
CA ASP A 510 -39.96 8.56 20.02
C ASP A 510 -38.98 8.89 21.17
N ARG A 511 -39.28 9.90 21.99
CA ARG A 511 -38.46 10.35 23.11
C ARG A 511 -39.08 10.01 24.46
N VAL A 512 -38.24 9.52 25.36
CA VAL A 512 -38.56 9.23 26.76
C VAL A 512 -37.72 10.14 27.65
N PHE A 513 -38.36 10.82 28.59
CA PHE A 513 -37.72 11.67 29.58
C PHE A 513 -37.84 11.04 30.96
N TYR A 514 -36.72 10.93 31.66
CA TYR A 514 -36.66 10.67 33.09
C TYR A 514 -36.20 11.94 33.79
N SER A 515 -37.07 12.51 34.61
CA SER A 515 -36.74 13.63 35.49
C SER A 515 -36.57 13.07 36.90
N ASP A 516 -35.33 12.99 37.35
CA ASP A 516 -35.07 12.69 38.75
C ASP A 516 -34.97 14.01 39.56
N LYS A 517 -35.62 14.05 40.72
CA LYS A 517 -35.61 15.20 41.63
C LYS A 517 -34.44 15.15 42.62
N THR A 518 -33.75 14.01 42.68
CA THR A 518 -32.54 13.81 43.48
C THR A 518 -31.32 14.24 42.64
N GLN A 519 -30.43 15.04 43.21
CA GLN A 519 -29.20 15.53 42.55
C GLN A 519 -28.14 14.44 42.42
N GLU A 520 -28.51 13.27 41.89
CA GLU A 520 -27.63 12.13 41.75
C GLU A 520 -26.62 12.32 40.60
N PRO A 521 -25.42 11.71 40.70
CA PRO A 521 -24.40 11.79 39.68
C PRO A 521 -24.93 11.29 38.31
N PRO A 522 -24.40 11.79 37.19
CA PRO A 522 -24.95 11.52 35.86
C PRO A 522 -25.08 10.04 35.50
N PHE A 523 -24.17 9.16 35.96
CA PHE A 523 -24.22 7.72 35.66
C PHE A 523 -25.31 6.97 36.44
N GLU A 524 -25.54 7.30 37.71
CA GLU A 524 -26.60 6.66 38.52
C GLU A 524 -27.99 6.97 37.95
N ARG A 525 -28.22 8.21 37.47
CA ARG A 525 -29.47 8.59 36.77
C ARG A 525 -29.66 7.90 35.42
N ILE A 526 -28.57 7.51 34.76
CA ILE A 526 -28.62 6.74 33.51
C ILE A 526 -28.97 5.29 33.83
N ASP A 527 -28.32 4.69 34.82
CA ASP A 527 -28.59 3.32 35.27
C ASP A 527 -30.05 3.18 35.74
N ASP A 528 -30.57 4.12 36.52
CA ASP A 528 -31.99 4.18 36.91
C ASP A 528 -32.95 4.23 35.71
N LEU A 529 -32.65 5.08 34.71
CA LEU A 529 -33.46 5.16 33.49
C LEU A 529 -33.38 3.83 32.72
N LEU A 530 -32.21 3.20 32.66
CA LEU A 530 -32.01 1.92 31.99
C LEU A 530 -32.74 0.78 32.72
N ASP A 531 -32.75 0.76 34.05
CA ASP A 531 -33.48 -0.22 34.86
C ASP A 531 -35.00 -0.08 34.69
N ILE A 532 -35.52 1.15 34.73
CA ILE A 532 -36.95 1.44 34.51
C ILE A 532 -37.40 1.08 33.08
N LEU A 533 -36.49 1.10 32.10
CA LEU A 533 -36.77 0.69 30.72
C LEU A 533 -36.76 -0.83 30.52
N ASP A 534 -36.14 -1.59 31.43
CA ASP A 534 -36.13 -3.06 31.40
C ASP A 534 -37.31 -3.70 32.17
N GLU A 535 -37.97 -2.95 33.08
CA GLU A 535 -39.27 -3.29 33.69
C GLU A 535 -40.47 -3.06 32.75
#